data_AF-A0A6N7DA15-F1
#
_entry.id   AF-A0A6N7DA15-F1
#
_cell.length_a   1.000
_cell.length_b   1.000
_cell.length_c   1.000
_cell.angle_alpha   90.00
_cell.angle_beta   90.00
_cell.angle_gamma   90.00
#
_symmetry.space_group_name_H-M   'P 1'
#
loop_
_entity.id
_entity.type
_entity.pdbx_description
1 polymer ?
#
loop_
_entity_poly.entity_id
_entity_poly.type
_entity_poly.pdbx_seq_one_letter_code
_entity_poly.pdbx_strand_id
1 'polypeptide(L)' 'MAQILVVDDSSTVRNEVGNFLQANGLTVAFAVDGRDGLARLKADPGVKLETCELN' A
#
# COMPACT_ATOMS: atom_id res chain seq x y z
N MET A 1 3.73 11.82 -0.33
CA MET A 1 2.60 11.90 0.62
C MET A 1 1.56 10.84 0.25
N ALA A 2 1.97 9.57 0.26
CA ALA A 2 1.04 8.47 0.53
C ALA A 2 0.84 8.37 2.05
N GLN A 3 -0.39 8.21 2.54
CA GLN A 3 -0.63 8.00 3.98
C GLN A 3 -0.52 6.52 4.32
N ILE A 4 -0.90 5.65 3.37
CA ILE A 4 -0.91 4.19 3.53
C ILE A 4 -0.30 3.54 2.29
N LEU A 5 0.59 2.57 2.50
CA LEU A 5 1.12 1.69 1.45
C LEU A 5 0.53 0.28 1.65
N VAL A 6 -0.24 -0.19 0.65
CA VAL A 6 -0.79 -1.55 0.63
C VAL A 6 0.13 -2.44 -0.18
N VAL A 7 0.67 -3.48 0.45
CA VAL A 7 1.59 -4.45 -0.17
C VAL A 7 0.95 -5.83 -0.13
N ASP A 8 0.65 -6.38 -1.29
CA ASP A 8 -0.01 -7.68 -1.43
C ASP A 8 0.30 -8.17 -2.84
N ASP A 9 0.43 -9.47 -3.09
CA ASP A 9 0.73 -10.01 -4.42
C ASP A 9 -0.55 -10.18 -5.27
N SER A 10 -1.70 -10.32 -4.64
CA SER A 10 -3.02 -10.37 -5.25
C SER A 10 -3.51 -8.99 -5.68
N SER A 11 -3.67 -8.81 -6.99
CA SER A 11 -4.28 -7.59 -7.53
C SER A 11 -5.71 -7.35 -7.05
N THR A 12 -6.46 -8.42 -6.79
CA THR A 12 -7.85 -8.30 -6.30
C THR A 12 -7.87 -7.71 -4.90
N VAL A 13 -7.06 -8.26 -3.99
CA VAL A 13 -7.00 -7.80 -2.59
C VAL A 13 -6.48 -6.37 -2.53
N ARG A 14 -5.39 -6.06 -3.25
CA ARG A 14 -4.89 -4.66 -3.34
C ARG A 14 -5.98 -3.69 -3.77
N ASN A 15 -6.76 -4.04 -4.79
CA ASN A 15 -7.81 -3.16 -5.29
C ASN A 15 -8.95 -3.01 -4.28
N GLU A 16 -9.40 -4.09 -3.64
CA GLU A 16 -10.48 -4.03 -2.64
C GLU A 16 -10.08 -3.18 -1.43
N VAL A 17 -8.92 -3.45 -0.84
CA VAL A 17 -8.37 -2.69 0.30
C VAL A 17 -8.12 -1.25 -0.10
N GLY A 18 -7.53 -1.03 -1.28
CA GLY A 18 -7.29 0.29 -1.84
C GLY A 18 -8.54 1.13 -1.99
N ASN A 19 -9.56 0.57 -2.63
CA ASN A 19 -10.84 1.22 -2.84
C ASN A 19 -11.51 1.56 -1.51
N PHE A 20 -11.49 0.64 -0.54
CA PHE A 20 -12.04 0.89 0.79
C PHE A 20 -11.35 2.07 1.49
N LEU A 21 -10.02 2.07 1.53
CA LEU A 21 -9.25 3.13 2.20
C LEU A 21 -9.43 4.48 1.50
N GLN A 22 -9.42 4.51 0.16
CA GLN A 22 -9.65 5.71 -0.63
C GLN A 22 -11.07 6.27 -0.45
N ALA A 23 -12.09 5.41 -0.38
CA ALA A 23 -13.46 5.82 -0.09
C ALA A 23 -13.62 6.48 1.30
N ASN A 24 -12.71 6.17 2.24
CA ASN A 24 -12.62 6.80 3.55
C ASN A 24 -11.71 8.05 3.56
N GLY A 25 -11.34 8.58 2.40
CA GLY A 25 -10.56 9.82 2.27
C GLY A 25 -9.05 9.66 2.51
N LEU A 26 -8.53 8.44 2.49
CA LEU A 26 -7.11 8.15 2.71
C LEU A 26 -6.36 8.14 1.38
N THR A 27 -5.13 8.66 1.40
CA THR A 27 -4.22 8.54 0.25
C THR A 27 -3.50 7.21 0.31
N VAL A 28 -3.71 6.39 -0.71
CA VAL A 28 -3.19 5.02 -0.78
C VAL A 28 -2.20 4.88 -1.93
N ALA A 29 -1.06 4.25 -1.65
CA ALA A 29 -0.15 3.72 -2.65
C ALA A 29 -0.17 2.18 -2.60
N PHE A 30 0.18 1.55 -3.71
CA PHE A 30 0.21 0.10 -3.83
C PHE A 30 1.63 -0.39 -4.11
N ALA A 31 1.98 -1.54 -3.58
CA ALA A 31 3.14 -2.31 -3.99
C ALA A 31 2.74 -3.77 -4.24
N VAL A 32 3.38 -4.39 -5.23
CA VAL A 32 3.00 -5.75 -5.67
C VAL A 32 3.75 -6.87 -4.94
N ASP A 33 4.80 -6.53 -4.21
CA ASP A 33 5.57 -7.44 -3.38
C ASP A 33 6.41 -6.65 -2.35
N GLY A 34 7.11 -7.36 -1.47
CA GLY A 34 7.96 -6.73 -0.44
C GLY A 34 9.16 -5.93 -1.00
N ARG A 35 9.67 -6.26 -2.19
CA ARG A 35 10.78 -5.50 -2.79
C ARG A 35 10.29 -4.17 -3.34
N ASP A 36 9.16 -4.19 -4.04
CA ASP A 36 8.46 -3.00 -4.52
C ASP A 36 8.01 -2.13 -3.32
N GLY A 37 7.49 -2.76 -2.27
CA GLY A 37 7.12 -2.09 -1.02
C GLY A 37 8.30 -1.36 -0.38
N LEU A 38 9.43 -2.07 -0.19
CA LEU A 38 10.65 -1.49 0.38
C LEU A 38 11.21 -0.35 -0.47
N ALA A 39 11.16 -0.46 -1.80
CA ALA A 39 11.60 0.60 -2.69
C ALA A 39 10.74 1.86 -2.54
N ARG A 40 9.42 1.71 -2.42
CA ARG A 40 8.47 2.81 -2.24
C ARG A 40 8.62 3.50 -0.89
N LEU A 41 8.87 2.76 0.18
CA LEU A 41 9.13 3.32 1.51
C LEU A 41 10.39 4.16 1.54
N LYS A 42 11.45 3.68 0.89
CA LYS A 42 12.69 4.45 0.76
C LYS A 42 12.50 5.71 -0.08
N ALA A 43 11.61 5.68 -1.06
CA ALA A 43 11.34 6.80 -1.96
C ALA A 43 10.38 7.85 -1.37
N ASP A 44 9.43 7.45 -0.52
CA ASP A 44 8.47 8.36 0.13
C ASP A 44 8.51 8.21 1.67
N PRO A 45 9.31 9.03 2.37
CA PRO A 45 9.34 9.06 3.84
C PRO A 45 8.00 9.48 4.48
N GLY A 46 7.02 9.92 3.69
CA GLY A 46 5.70 10.32 4.15
C GLY A 46 4.72 9.17 4.39
N VAL A 47 5.07 7.93 4.01
CA VAL A 47 4.26 6.74 4.29
C VAL A 47 4.17 6.52 5.80
N LYS A 48 2.94 6.39 6.33
CA LYS A 48 2.71 6.28 7.78
C LYS A 48 2.27 4.90 8.25
N LEU A 49 1.80 4.06 7.34
CA LEU A 49 1.32 2.72 7.63
C LEU A 49 1.53 1.81 6.42
N GLU A 50 2.01 0.61 6.69
CA GLU A 50 2.15 -0.48 5.73
C GLU A 50 1.19 -1.61 6.09
N THR A 51 0.39 -2.06 5.12
CA THR A 51 -0.41 -3.28 5.27
C THR A 51 0.16 -4.33 4.35
N CYS A 52 0.83 -5.33 4.93
CA CYS A 52 1.45 -6.43 4.20
C CYS A 52 0.67 -7.71 4.46
N GLU A 53 0.36 -8.44 3.40
CA GLU A 53 -0.07 -9.83 3.53
C GLU A 53 1.15 -10.71 3.88
N LEU A 54 0.95 -11.66 4.80
CA LEU A 54 1.97 -12.61 5.25
C LEU A 54 1.64 -13.98 4.66
N ASN A 55 2.23 -14.31 3.53
CA ASN A 55 2.35 -15.69 3.05
C ASN A 55 3.78 -16.21 3.27
#